data_AF-A0A2I1R106-F1
#
_entry.id   AF-A0A2I1R106-F1
#
_cell.length_a   1.000
_cell.length_b   1.000
_cell.length_c   1.000
_cell.angle_alpha   90.00
_cell.angle_beta   90.00
_cell.angle_gamma   90.00
#
_symmetry.space_group_name_H-M   'P 1'
#
loop_
_entity.id
_entity.type
_entity.pdbx_description
1 polymer ?
#
loop_
_entity_poly.entity_id
_entity_poly.type
_entity_poly.pdbx_seq_one_letter_code
_entity_poly.pdbx_strand_id
1 'polypeptide(L)'
;MTTTWDEVEVGNHQFQIGALESDPTTIAAETDVFIVSVSGLLVVHTGISAGPATVGVELHDSAPPPDLDAWDNVAETTVSTTQDLHVMTVDGEASETLGPIPLPHRVLRALVGRRTLLTSTYGD
;
A
#
# COMPACT_ATOMS: atom_id res chain seq x y z
N MET A 1 17.69 -4.89 -5.41
CA MET A 1 16.33 -4.71 -4.86
C MET A 1 16.51 -4.65 -3.36
N THR A 2 16.10 -3.54 -2.74
CA THR A 2 16.20 -3.34 -1.30
C THR A 2 14.80 -3.01 -0.83
N THR A 3 14.27 -3.82 0.08
CA THR A 3 13.04 -3.46 0.79
C THR A 3 13.36 -2.36 1.79
N THR A 4 12.66 -1.23 1.68
CA THR A 4 12.68 -0.20 2.73
C THR A 4 11.57 -0.51 3.71
N TRP A 5 11.91 -0.62 4.99
CA TRP A 5 10.97 -0.90 6.07
C TRP A 5 10.83 0.32 6.97
N ASP A 6 9.60 0.55 7.44
CA ASP A 6 9.28 1.60 8.40
C ASP A 6 8.11 1.17 9.29
N GLU A 7 7.93 1.86 10.42
CA GLU A 7 6.75 1.69 11.27
C GLU A 7 5.73 2.77 10.96
N VAL A 8 4.59 2.36 10.42
CA VAL A 8 3.47 3.26 10.10
C VAL A 8 2.42 3.13 11.19
N GLU A 9 1.96 4.26 11.72
CA GLU A 9 0.89 4.26 12.70
C GLU A 9 -0.44 3.85 12.05
N VAL A 10 -0.97 2.71 12.49
CA VAL A 10 -2.29 2.21 12.11
C VAL A 10 -3.32 2.80 13.07
N GLY A 11 -4.42 3.27 12.50
CA GLY A 11 -5.59 3.70 13.24
C GLY A 11 -6.84 3.08 12.65
N ASN A 12 -7.80 2.70 13.49
CA ASN A 12 -9.06 2.07 13.06
C ASN A 12 -8.84 0.83 12.16
N HIS A 13 -7.86 -0.01 12.47
CA HIS A 13 -7.50 -1.18 11.66
C HIS A 13 -6.96 -0.88 10.25
N GLN A 14 -6.60 0.37 9.95
CA GLN A 14 -6.21 0.77 8.60
C GLN A 14 -5.05 1.77 8.55
N PHE A 15 -4.38 1.77 7.40
CA PHE A 15 -3.50 2.84 6.96
C PHE A 15 -3.76 3.11 5.47
N GLN A 16 -3.17 4.17 4.92
CA GLN A 16 -3.47 4.65 3.57
C GLN A 16 -2.24 4.61 2.67
N ILE A 17 -2.45 4.45 1.37
CA ILE A 17 -1.43 4.57 0.33
C ILE A 17 -2.04 5.35 -0.81
N GLY A 18 -1.46 6.47 -1.23
CA GLY A 18 -2.12 7.31 -2.23
C GLY A 18 -1.30 8.54 -2.57
N ALA A 19 -1.79 9.33 -3.52
CA ALA A 19 -1.30 10.70 -3.64
C ALA A 19 -1.80 11.49 -2.42
N LEU A 20 -1.04 12.50 -1.99
CA LEU A 20 -1.37 13.32 -0.83
C LEU A 20 -2.73 14.05 -0.95
N GLU A 21 -3.20 14.24 -2.19
CA GLU A 21 -4.47 14.91 -2.51
C GLU A 21 -5.57 13.92 -2.92
N SER A 22 -5.36 12.61 -2.77
CA SER A 22 -6.34 11.61 -3.20
C SER A 22 -7.57 11.62 -2.28
N ASP A 23 -8.76 11.64 -2.90
CA ASP A 23 -10.03 11.59 -2.20
C ASP A 23 -10.48 10.14 -1.89
N PRO A 24 -10.83 9.79 -0.64
CA PRO A 24 -11.30 8.45 -0.25
C PRO A 24 -12.78 8.17 -0.56
N THR A 25 -13.57 9.15 -1.01
CA THR A 25 -15.04 9.03 -0.97
C THR A 25 -15.62 8.20 -2.10
N THR A 26 -14.92 8.08 -3.23
CA THR A 26 -15.41 7.36 -4.41
C THR A 26 -14.66 6.05 -4.58
N ILE A 27 -15.28 4.93 -4.19
CA ILE A 27 -14.67 3.60 -4.24
C ILE A 27 -14.67 3.05 -5.67
N ALA A 28 -13.50 2.62 -6.15
CA ALA A 28 -13.30 1.90 -7.41
C ALA A 28 -13.36 0.38 -7.23
N ALA A 29 -12.77 -0.13 -6.14
CA ALA A 29 -12.75 -1.56 -5.82
C ALA A 29 -12.64 -1.77 -4.31
N GLU A 30 -13.17 -2.88 -3.82
CA GLU A 30 -13.07 -3.27 -2.41
C GLU A 30 -12.74 -4.76 -2.32
N THR A 31 -11.81 -5.10 -1.44
CA THR A 31 -11.41 -6.46 -1.09
C THR A 31 -11.33 -6.57 0.44
N ASP A 32 -11.15 -7.78 0.95
CA ASP A 32 -10.97 -8.01 2.39
C ASP A 32 -9.70 -7.30 2.93
N VAL A 33 -8.69 -7.13 2.07
CA VAL A 33 -7.37 -6.59 2.44
C VAL A 33 -7.27 -5.08 2.23
N PHE A 34 -7.91 -4.54 1.20
CA PHE A 34 -7.89 -3.10 0.94
C PHE A 34 -9.11 -2.60 0.16
N ILE A 35 -9.34 -1.30 0.27
CA ILE A 35 -10.27 -0.52 -0.55
C ILE A 35 -9.45 0.37 -1.48
N VAL A 36 -9.81 0.45 -2.75
CA VAL A 36 -9.20 1.37 -3.72
C VAL A 36 -10.23 2.40 -4.13
N SER A 37 -9.86 3.67 -4.04
CA SER A 37 -10.61 4.82 -4.55
C SER A 37 -10.30 5.06 -6.02
N VAL A 38 -11.26 5.64 -6.75
CA VAL A 38 -11.07 6.14 -8.12
C VAL A 38 -9.93 7.17 -8.19
N SER A 39 -9.68 7.90 -7.11
CA SER A 39 -8.58 8.88 -6.98
C SER A 39 -7.20 8.24 -6.78
N GLY A 40 -7.11 6.91 -6.77
CA GLY A 40 -5.86 6.17 -6.57
C GLY A 40 -5.43 6.03 -5.10
N LEU A 41 -6.31 6.35 -4.14
CA LEU A 41 -6.08 6.05 -2.72
C LEU A 41 -6.39 4.58 -2.45
N LEU A 42 -5.51 3.90 -1.73
CA LEU A 42 -5.69 2.56 -1.21
C LEU A 42 -5.76 2.66 0.30
N VAL A 43 -6.82 2.15 0.88
CA VAL A 43 -6.95 1.97 2.33
C VAL A 43 -6.65 0.51 2.61
N VAL A 44 -5.55 0.22 3.28
CA VAL A 44 -5.13 -1.14 3.61
C VAL A 44 -5.63 -1.50 4.99
N HIS A 45 -6.44 -2.55 5.08
CA HIS A 45 -6.89 -3.13 6.34
C HIS A 45 -5.83 -4.06 6.90
N THR A 46 -5.64 -3.97 8.21
CA THR A 46 -4.71 -4.81 8.96
C THR A 46 -5.43 -5.40 10.17
N GLY A 47 -4.89 -6.49 10.72
CA GLY A 47 -5.38 -7.05 11.98
C GLY A 47 -5.05 -6.21 13.23
N ILE A 48 -4.37 -5.07 13.07
CA ILE A 48 -3.91 -4.21 14.18
C ILE A 48 -4.93 -3.11 14.42
N SER A 49 -5.62 -3.09 15.57
CA SER A 49 -6.65 -2.07 15.85
C SER A 49 -6.12 -0.64 15.88
N ALA A 50 -5.00 -0.43 16.58
CA ALA A 50 -4.25 0.81 16.60
C ALA A 50 -2.81 0.55 17.07
N GLY A 51 -1.85 1.28 16.52
CA GLY A 51 -0.43 1.18 16.90
C GLY A 51 0.51 0.99 15.71
N PRO A 52 1.81 0.81 15.96
CA PRO A 52 2.79 0.71 14.89
C PRO A 52 2.61 -0.61 14.11
N ALA A 53 2.51 -0.51 12.80
CA ALA A 53 2.60 -1.63 11.88
C ALA A 53 3.88 -1.53 11.05
N THR A 54 4.61 -2.65 10.96
CA THR A 54 5.79 -2.74 10.11
C THR A 54 5.37 -2.82 8.65
N VAL A 55 5.63 -1.77 7.88
CA VAL A 55 5.32 -1.68 6.44
C VAL A 55 6.62 -1.67 5.65
N GLY A 56 6.70 -2.52 4.64
CA GLY A 56 7.81 -2.60 3.70
C GLY A 56 7.38 -2.16 2.32
N VAL A 57 8.23 -1.42 1.61
CA VAL A 57 8.03 -1.07 0.21
C VAL A 57 9.15 -1.66 -0.63
N GLU A 58 8.76 -2.37 -1.69
CA GLU A 58 9.66 -2.90 -2.71
C GLU A 58 9.25 -2.43 -4.10
N LEU A 59 10.18 -1.76 -4.77
CA LEU A 59 10.03 -1.36 -6.16
C LEU A 59 10.65 -2.43 -7.06
N HIS A 60 9.84 -2.95 -7.97
CA HIS A 60 10.23 -3.97 -8.92
C HIS A 60 10.01 -3.47 -10.34
N ASP A 61 10.97 -3.73 -11.24
CA ASP A 61 10.75 -3.58 -12.68
C ASP A 61 9.70 -4.57 -13.18
N SER A 62 9.68 -5.79 -12.60
CA SER A 62 8.69 -6.83 -12.85
C SER A 62 8.45 -7.63 -11.56
N ALA A 63 7.19 -7.83 -11.17
CA ALA A 63 6.86 -8.43 -9.89
C ALA A 63 7.24 -9.91 -9.94
N PRO A 64 8.00 -10.40 -8.96
CA PRO A 64 8.13 -11.83 -8.79
C PRO A 64 6.75 -12.45 -8.50
N PRO A 65 6.54 -13.72 -8.85
CA PRO A 65 5.37 -14.45 -8.37
C PRO A 65 5.35 -14.41 -6.83
N PRO A 66 4.20 -14.13 -6.20
CA PRO A 66 4.14 -14.01 -4.76
C PRO A 66 4.29 -15.39 -4.13
N ASP A 67 5.05 -15.48 -3.05
CA ASP A 67 5.05 -16.65 -2.18
C ASP A 67 3.81 -16.59 -1.28
N LEU A 68 2.70 -17.17 -1.74
CA LEU A 68 1.40 -17.05 -1.07
C LEU A 68 1.37 -17.75 0.30
N ASP A 69 2.21 -18.77 0.50
CA ASP A 69 2.29 -19.53 1.77
C ASP A 69 2.97 -18.74 2.91
N ALA A 70 3.74 -17.70 2.60
CA ALA A 70 4.40 -16.86 3.60
C ALA A 70 3.50 -15.77 4.21
N TRP A 71 2.30 -15.54 3.66
CA TRP A 71 1.41 -14.43 4.03
C TRP A 71 0.02 -14.91 4.39
N ASP A 72 -0.62 -14.21 5.34
CA ASP A 72 -1.96 -14.57 5.80
C ASP A 72 -3.01 -14.17 4.77
N ASN A 73 -2.84 -12.97 4.19
CA ASN A 73 -3.70 -12.44 3.14
C ASN A 73 -2.84 -11.81 2.04
N VAL A 74 -3.23 -12.03 0.79
CA VAL A 74 -2.58 -11.46 -0.38
C VAL A 74 -3.64 -10.84 -1.27
N ALA A 75 -3.46 -9.56 -1.57
CA ALA A 75 -4.32 -8.86 -2.51
C ALA A 75 -3.48 -8.01 -3.46
N GLU A 76 -3.91 -7.97 -4.71
CA GLU A 76 -3.25 -7.22 -5.77
C GLU A 76 -4.26 -6.28 -6.42
N THR A 77 -3.82 -5.07 -6.73
CA THR A 77 -4.62 -4.09 -7.46
C THR A 77 -3.76 -3.22 -8.35
N THR A 78 -4.42 -2.59 -9.32
CA THR A 78 -3.79 -1.61 -10.19
C THR A 78 -4.30 -0.23 -9.82
N VAL A 79 -3.36 0.67 -9.58
CA VAL A 79 -3.60 2.04 -9.16
C VAL A 79 -3.19 2.94 -10.31
N SER A 80 -4.18 3.61 -10.88
CA SER A 80 -3.97 4.56 -11.95
C SER A 80 -3.82 5.95 -11.35
N THR A 81 -2.58 6.34 -11.05
CA THR A 81 -2.25 7.69 -10.56
C THR A 81 -1.29 8.39 -11.53
N THR A 82 -1.33 9.72 -11.53
CA THR A 82 -0.36 10.59 -12.21
C THR A 82 0.56 11.31 -11.23
N GLN A 83 0.50 10.96 -9.95
CA GLN A 83 1.34 11.48 -8.87
C GLN A 83 2.05 10.33 -8.16
N ASP A 84 3.16 10.64 -7.49
CA ASP A 84 3.86 9.68 -6.65
C ASP A 84 2.96 9.23 -5.49
N LEU A 85 3.07 7.96 -5.11
CA LEU A 85 2.26 7.37 -4.04
C LEU A 85 3.04 7.39 -2.73
N HIS A 86 2.35 7.79 -1.66
CA HIS A 86 2.91 7.84 -0.32
C HIS A 86 2.20 6.84 0.57
N VAL A 87 2.95 6.14 1.41
CA VAL A 87 2.38 5.38 2.52
C VAL A 87 2.09 6.37 3.64
N MET A 88 0.85 6.39 4.11
CA MET A 88 0.32 7.38 5.03
C MET A 88 -0.44 6.72 6.18
N THR A 89 -0.50 7.39 7.33
CA THR A 89 -1.40 7.05 8.44
C THR A 89 -2.86 7.33 8.06
N VAL A 90 -3.81 6.94 8.92
CA VAL A 90 -5.24 7.25 8.71
C VAL A 90 -5.52 8.76 8.74
N ASP A 91 -4.68 9.53 9.43
CA ASP A 91 -4.72 10.99 9.51
C ASP A 91 -4.06 11.68 8.30
N GLY A 92 -3.52 10.92 7.35
CA GLY A 92 -2.88 11.43 6.13
C GLY A 92 -1.42 11.85 6.30
N GLU A 93 -0.76 11.45 7.39
CA GLU A 93 0.67 11.72 7.60
C GLU A 93 1.52 10.71 6.83
N ALA A 94 2.33 11.20 5.87
CA ALA A 94 3.17 10.35 5.04
C ALA A 94 4.46 9.91 5.75
N SER A 95 4.85 8.64 5.57
CA SER A 95 6.14 8.13 6.03
C SER A 95 7.28 8.76 5.22
N GLU A 96 8.11 9.54 5.93
CA GLU A 96 9.34 10.12 5.35
C GLU A 96 10.40 9.05 5.07
N THR A 97 10.42 7.97 5.86
CA THR A 97 11.38 6.86 5.74
C THR A 97 11.14 6.04 4.48
N LEU A 98 9.89 5.68 4.20
CA LEU A 98 9.52 4.91 3.00
C LEU A 98 9.67 5.76 1.74
N GLY A 99 9.43 7.07 1.87
CA GLY A 99 9.48 8.02 0.77
C GLY A 99 8.37 7.78 -0.27
N PRO A 100 8.35 8.57 -1.35
CA PRO A 100 7.43 8.38 -2.45
C PRO A 100 7.75 7.09 -3.21
N ILE A 101 6.71 6.35 -3.58
CA ILE A 101 6.73 5.32 -4.61
C ILE A 101 6.58 6.04 -5.95
N PRO A 102 7.66 6.14 -6.75
CA PRO A 102 7.65 6.95 -7.95
C PRO A 102 6.81 6.33 -9.06
N LEU A 103 6.31 7.17 -9.97
CA LEU A 103 5.78 6.71 -11.27
C LEU A 103 6.89 6.12 -12.17
N PRO A 104 6.54 5.30 -13.18
CA PRO A 104 5.23 4.89 -13.66
C PRO A 104 4.75 3.55 -13.06
N HIS A 105 5.11 3.26 -11.82
CA HIS A 105 4.60 2.07 -11.16
C HIS A 105 3.07 2.15 -11.03
N ARG A 106 2.37 1.12 -11.54
CA ARG A 106 0.89 1.07 -11.63
C ARG A 106 0.30 -0.07 -10.84
N VAL A 107 0.98 -1.21 -10.75
CA VAL A 107 0.44 -2.36 -10.02
C VAL A 107 1.01 -2.34 -8.61
N LEU A 108 0.12 -2.31 -7.63
CA LEU A 108 0.44 -2.41 -6.21
C LEU A 108 -0.13 -3.72 -5.68
N ARG A 109 0.75 -4.54 -5.13
CA ARG A 109 0.37 -5.77 -4.42
C ARG A 109 0.70 -5.61 -2.95
N ALA A 110 -0.34 -5.78 -2.13
CA ALA A 110 -0.26 -5.77 -0.67
C ALA A 110 -0.28 -7.21 -0.15
N LEU A 111 0.77 -7.57 0.56
CA LEU A 111 0.93 -8.83 1.25
C LEU A 111 0.80 -8.54 2.75
N VAL A 112 -0.28 -9.02 3.38
CA VAL A 112 -0.64 -8.68 4.76
C VAL A 112 -0.52 -9.91 5.65
N GLY A 113 0.19 -9.75 6.77
CA GLY A 113 0.34 -10.75 7.82
C GLY A 113 0.73 -10.07 9.13
N ARG A 114 1.73 -10.58 9.86
CA ARG A 114 2.31 -9.89 11.04
C ARG A 114 3.05 -8.59 10.68
N ARG A 115 3.33 -8.40 9.39
CA ARG A 115 3.92 -7.22 8.76
C ARG A 115 3.17 -7.02 7.45
N THR A 116 3.29 -5.84 6.84
CA THR A 116 2.71 -5.56 5.53
C THR A 116 3.83 -5.29 4.53
N LEU A 117 3.79 -5.95 3.38
CA LEU A 117 4.74 -5.73 2.31
C LEU A 117 4.00 -5.24 1.06
N LEU A 118 4.41 -4.08 0.58
CA LEU A 118 3.92 -3.43 -0.62
C LEU A 118 4.95 -3.66 -1.72
N THR A 119 4.55 -4.40 -2.74
CA THR A 119 5.36 -4.59 -3.94
C THR A 119 4.73 -3.77 -5.05
N SER A 120 5.53 -2.93 -5.70
CA SER A 120 5.08 -2.05 -6.77
C SER A 120 5.80 -2.35 -8.07
N THR A 121 5.08 -2.38 -9.19
CA THR A 121 5.67 -2.65 -10.51
C THR A 121 5.24 -1.70 -11.60
N TYR A 122 6.12 -1.57 -12.59
CA TYR A 122 5.80 -0.93 -13.86
C TYR A 122 4.64 -1.69 -14.51
N GLY A 123 3.55 -0.98 -14.81
CA GLY A 123 2.52 -1.53 -15.69
C GLY A 123 2.99 -1.44 -17.13
N ASP A 124 2.95 -2.55 -17.86
CA ASP A 124 3.10 -2.60 -19.32
C ASP A 124 1.93 -1.87 -20.02
#